data_AF-A0A4P8KN92-F1
#
_entry.id   AF-A0A4P8KN92-F1
#
_cell.length_a   1.000
_cell.length_b   1.000
_cell.length_c   1.000
_cell.angle_alpha   90.00
_cell.angle_beta   90.00
_cell.angle_gamma   90.00
#
_symmetry.space_group_name_H-M   'P 1'
#
loop_
_entity.id
_entity.type
_entity.pdbx_description
1 polymer ?
#
loop_
_entity_poly.entity_id
_entity_poly.type
_entity_poly.pdbx_seq_one_letter_code
_entity_poly.pdbx_strand_id
1 'polypeptide(L)'
;MTGELKVGGSRIELLVAEMERARAEIARILDRLKAELDRLSGEWSGDAHQAYKIAQERWIASMAQLHDELERVRRRTEESNEVFSDAQRATQRLWSQ
;
A
#
# COMPACT_ATOMS: atom_id res chain seq x y z
N MET A 1 16.25 -3.03 27.35
CA MET A 1 15.41 -1.82 27.12
C MET A 1 15.92 -0.92 25.99
N THR A 2 17.07 -0.25 26.05
CA THR A 2 17.54 0.65 24.95
C THR A 2 17.81 -0.08 23.62
N GLY A 3 18.30 -1.31 23.67
CA GLY A 3 18.49 -2.16 22.49
C GLY A 3 17.17 -2.60 21.84
N GLU A 4 16.16 -2.95 22.63
CA GLU A 4 14.85 -3.38 22.14
C GLU A 4 14.11 -2.25 21.43
N LEU A 5 14.24 -1.02 21.94
CA LEU A 5 13.65 0.16 21.31
C LEU A 5 14.32 0.44 19.95
N LYS A 6 15.64 0.46 19.89
CA LYS A 6 16.37 0.67 18.62
C LYS A 6 16.05 -0.40 17.58
N VAL A 7 15.93 -1.67 18.00
CA VAL A 7 15.55 -2.81 17.14
C VAL A 7 14.07 -2.76 16.72
N GLY A 8 13.21 -2.16 17.54
CA GLY A 8 11.81 -1.89 17.19
C GLY A 8 11.70 -0.88 16.04
N GLY A 9 12.40 0.25 16.13
CA GLY A 9 12.39 1.29 15.10
C GLY A 9 12.91 0.81 13.75
N SER A 10 14.04 0.09 13.73
CA SER A 10 14.59 -0.47 12.49
C SER A 10 13.67 -1.50 11.82
N ARG A 11 12.88 -2.24 12.60
CA ARG A 11 11.89 -3.19 12.06
C ARG A 11 10.70 -2.48 11.43
N ILE A 12 10.26 -1.36 12.02
CA ILE A 12 9.17 -0.54 11.48
C ILE A 12 9.61 0.08 10.14
N GLU A 13 10.82 0.64 10.06
CA GLU A 13 11.36 1.18 8.80
C GLU A 13 11.43 0.14 7.68
N LEU A 14 11.87 -1.09 8.00
CA LEU A 14 11.87 -2.22 7.07
C LEU A 14 10.47 -2.58 6.59
N LEU A 15 9.51 -2.68 7.52
CA LEU A 15 8.12 -2.99 7.21
C LEU A 15 7.50 -1.91 6.29
N VAL A 16 7.73 -0.63 6.57
CA VAL A 16 7.28 0.48 5.70
C VAL A 16 7.84 0.30 4.28
N ALA A 17 9.15 0.06 4.17
CA ALA A 17 9.79 -0.11 2.86
C ALA A 17 9.25 -1.32 2.09
N GLU A 18 8.95 -2.43 2.77
CA GLU A 18 8.33 -3.62 2.17
C GLU A 18 6.89 -3.34 1.72
N MET A 19 6.10 -2.63 2.54
CA MET A 19 4.73 -2.24 2.20
C MET A 19 4.69 -1.31 0.98
N GLU A 20 5.59 -0.35 0.89
CA GLU A 20 5.73 0.53 -0.27
C GLU A 20 6.05 -0.24 -1.56
N ARG A 21 6.94 -1.24 -1.48
CA ARG A 21 7.24 -2.12 -2.62
C ARG A 21 6.03 -2.95 -3.02
N ALA A 22 5.35 -3.57 -2.05
CA ALA A 22 4.16 -4.38 -2.31
C ALA A 22 3.05 -3.55 -2.96
N ARG A 23 2.83 -2.31 -2.49
CA ARG A 23 1.88 -1.36 -3.12
C ARG A 23 2.22 -1.10 -4.58
N ALA A 24 3.49 -0.78 -4.86
CA ALA A 24 3.93 -0.49 -6.22
C ALA A 24 3.81 -1.70 -7.15
N GLU A 25 4.07 -2.91 -6.63
CA GLU A 25 3.91 -4.15 -7.38
C GLU A 25 2.43 -4.44 -7.68
N ILE A 26 1.56 -4.32 -6.68
CA ILE A 26 0.10 -4.46 -6.86
C ILE A 26 -0.37 -3.49 -7.94
N ALA A 27 -0.02 -2.21 -7.85
CA ALA A 27 -0.38 -1.20 -8.86
C ALA A 27 -0.01 -1.63 -10.29
N ARG A 28 1.22 -2.12 -10.50
CA ARG A 28 1.67 -2.60 -11.82
C ARG A 28 0.89 -3.82 -12.31
N ILE A 29 0.55 -4.75 -11.42
CA ILE A 29 -0.25 -5.93 -11.76
C ILE A 29 -1.64 -5.49 -12.21
N LEU A 30 -2.23 -4.51 -11.52
CA LEU A 30 -3.55 -3.98 -11.87
C LEU A 30 -3.56 -3.26 -13.21
N ASP A 31 -2.53 -2.46 -13.50
CA ASP A 31 -2.36 -1.80 -14.79
C ASP A 31 -2.19 -2.82 -15.93
N ARG A 32 -1.38 -3.86 -15.71
CA ARG A 32 -1.22 -4.96 -16.68
C ARG A 32 -2.54 -5.67 -16.93
N LEU A 33 -3.27 -6.01 -15.86
CA LEU A 33 -4.54 -6.71 -15.98
C LEU A 33 -5.56 -5.86 -16.72
N LYS A 34 -5.62 -4.55 -16.46
CA LYS A 34 -6.44 -3.62 -17.23
C LYS A 34 -6.06 -3.61 -18.72
N ALA A 35 -4.78 -3.56 -19.05
CA ALA A 35 -4.32 -3.54 -20.44
C ALA A 35 -4.64 -4.85 -21.18
N GLU A 36 -4.47 -6.00 -20.54
CA GLU A 36 -4.86 -7.30 -21.09
C GLU A 36 -6.37 -7.41 -21.29
N LEU A 37 -7.13 -6.91 -20.31
CA LEU A 37 -8.58 -6.85 -20.38
C LEU A 37 -9.01 -5.97 -21.57
N ASP A 38 -8.43 -4.78 -21.72
CA ASP A 38 -8.74 -3.84 -22.82
C ASP A 38 -8.48 -4.49 -24.18
N ARG A 39 -7.39 -5.25 -24.30
CA ARG A 39 -7.06 -6.01 -25.51
C ARG A 39 -8.12 -7.07 -25.84
N LEU A 40 -8.55 -7.86 -24.85
CA LEU A 40 -9.59 -8.89 -25.04
C LEU A 40 -10.95 -8.30 -25.42
N SER A 41 -11.27 -7.10 -24.93
CA SER A 41 -12.54 -6.44 -25.23
C SER A 41 -12.74 -6.09 -26.70
N GLY A 42 -11.63 -5.89 -27.44
CA GLY A 42 -11.66 -5.61 -28.88
C GLY A 42 -12.16 -6.79 -29.72
N GLU A 43 -12.16 -8.00 -29.15
CA GLU A 43 -12.61 -9.22 -29.82
C GLU A 43 -14.07 -9.57 -29.51
N TRP A 44 -14.70 -8.90 -28.53
CA TRP A 44 -16.04 -9.24 -28.05
C TRP A 44 -17.10 -8.28 -28.61
N SER A 45 -18.04 -8.80 -29.40
CA SER A 45 -19.17 -8.05 -29.97
C SER A 45 -20.50 -8.37 -29.28
N GLY A 46 -21.45 -7.44 -29.29
CA GLY A 46 -22.82 -7.65 -28.79
C GLY A 46 -22.92 -7.65 -27.26
N ASP A 47 -23.77 -8.51 -26.70
CA ASP A 47 -24.07 -8.54 -25.25
C ASP A 47 -22.83 -8.81 -24.37
N ALA A 48 -21.83 -9.53 -24.90
CA ALA A 48 -20.56 -9.78 -24.23
C ALA A 48 -19.76 -8.50 -23.97
N HIS A 49 -19.86 -7.51 -24.87
CA HIS A 49 -19.20 -6.22 -24.72
C HIS A 49 -19.80 -5.40 -23.57
N GLN A 50 -21.11 -5.50 -23.35
CA GLN A 50 -21.81 -4.76 -22.30
C GLN A 50 -21.57 -5.39 -20.92
N ALA A 51 -21.60 -6.72 -20.82
CA ALA A 51 -21.21 -7.43 -19.60
C ALA A 51 -19.76 -7.14 -19.21
N TYR A 52 -18.87 -7.06 -20.20
CA TYR A 52 -17.48 -6.68 -20.01
C TYR A 52 -17.32 -5.26 -19.45
N LYS A 53 -18.01 -4.26 -20.02
CA LYS A 53 -17.93 -2.87 -19.52
C LYS A 53 -18.32 -2.77 -18.05
N ILE A 54 -19.39 -3.44 -17.65
CA ILE A 54 -19.84 -3.49 -16.25
C ILE A 54 -18.77 -4.13 -15.36
N ALA A 55 -18.15 -5.22 -15.81
CA ALA A 55 -17.07 -5.88 -15.08
C ALA A 55 -15.83 -4.97 -14.97
N GLN A 56 -15.49 -4.23 -16.03
CA GLN A 56 -14.39 -3.29 -16.06
C GLN A 56 -14.61 -2.12 -15.08
N GLU A 57 -15.80 -1.52 -15.06
CA GLU A 57 -16.14 -0.45 -14.13
C GLU A 57 -16.05 -0.91 -12.67
N ARG A 58 -16.58 -2.10 -12.36
CA ARG A 58 -16.46 -2.70 -11.03
C ARG A 58 -15.02 -2.95 -10.64
N TRP A 59 -14.21 -3.47 -11.56
CA TRP A 59 -12.78 -3.68 -11.35
C TRP A 59 -12.07 -2.37 -11.01
N ILE A 60 -12.26 -1.32 -11.82
CA ILE A 60 -11.66 0.00 -11.59
C ILE A 60 -12.04 0.52 -10.20
N ALA A 61 -13.32 0.42 -9.82
CA ALA A 61 -13.79 0.84 -8.50
C ALA A 61 -13.13 0.05 -7.36
N SER A 62 -13.04 -1.28 -7.47
CA SER A 62 -12.38 -2.13 -6.48
C SER A 62 -10.88 -1.83 -6.36
N MET A 63 -10.23 -1.46 -7.46
CA MET A 63 -8.82 -1.08 -7.44
C MET A 63 -8.57 0.28 -6.82
N ALA A 64 -9.43 1.25 -7.10
CA ALA A 64 -9.38 2.53 -6.39
C ALA A 64 -9.52 2.34 -4.87
N GLN A 65 -10.47 1.49 -4.44
CA GLN A 65 -10.64 1.16 -3.02
C GLN A 65 -9.40 0.50 -2.41
N LEU A 66 -8.79 -0.46 -3.12
CA LEU A 66 -7.57 -1.13 -2.65
C LEU A 66 -6.40 -0.15 -2.51
N HIS A 67 -6.22 0.75 -3.48
CA HIS A 67 -5.21 1.81 -3.40
C HIS A 67 -5.41 2.70 -2.18
N ASP A 68 -6.66 3.11 -1.93
CA ASP A 68 -7.03 3.92 -0.79
C ASP A 68 -6.74 3.24 0.56
N GLU A 69 -7.00 1.93 0.66
CA GLU A 69 -6.65 1.16 1.86
C GLU A 69 -5.14 1.05 2.05
N LEU A 70 -4.39 0.75 0.98
CA LEU A 70 -2.92 0.69 1.07
C LEU A 70 -2.33 2.03 1.53
N GLU A 71 -2.86 3.14 1.05
CA GLU A 71 -2.48 4.50 1.48
C GLU A 71 -2.88 4.81 2.93
N ARG A 72 -4.03 4.30 3.39
CA ARG A 72 -4.41 4.36 4.81
C ARG A 72 -3.43 3.59 5.68
N VAL A 73 -3.02 2.39 5.29
CA VAL A 73 -2.06 1.61 6.07
C VAL A 73 -0.69 2.29 6.09
N ARG A 74 -0.21 2.81 4.94
CA ARG A 74 1.04 3.58 4.85
C ARG A 74 1.09 4.72 5.89
N ARG A 75 0.07 5.59 5.89
CA ARG A 75 0.00 6.72 6.83
C ARG A 75 0.04 6.28 8.30
N ARG A 76 -0.72 5.22 8.65
CA ARG A 76 -0.73 4.69 10.02
C ARG A 76 0.63 4.16 10.45
N THR A 77 1.37 3.54 9.53
CA THR A 77 2.71 3.03 9.80
C THR A 77 3.72 4.17 9.99
N GLU A 78 3.63 5.24 9.18
CA GLU A 78 4.43 6.46 9.34
C GLU A 78 4.16 7.15 10.68
N GLU A 79 2.90 7.35 11.03
CA GLU A 79 2.48 7.91 12.33
C GLU A 79 3.04 7.09 13.50
N SER A 80 2.98 5.75 13.39
CA SER A 80 3.52 4.85 14.41
C SER A 80 5.04 4.96 14.54
N ASN A 81 5.75 5.14 13.42
CA ASN A 81 7.19 5.34 13.41
C ASN A 81 7.59 6.68 14.05
N GLU A 82 6.85 7.76 13.77
CA GLU A 82 7.09 9.08 14.35
C GLU A 82 6.94 9.05 15.87
N VAL A 83 5.83 8.49 16.38
CA VAL A 83 5.57 8.31 17.82
C VAL A 83 6.70 7.53 18.49
N PHE A 84 7.17 6.46 17.84
CA PHE A 84 8.24 5.63 18.37
C PHE A 84 9.58 6.37 18.40
N SER A 85 9.90 7.11 17.33
CA SER A 85 11.10 7.92 17.21
C SER A 85 11.12 9.04 18.27
N ASP A 86 9.98 9.67 18.52
CA ASP A 86 9.82 10.66 19.59
C ASP A 86 10.00 10.07 20.98
N ALA A 87 9.38 8.92 21.26
CA ALA A 87 9.57 8.20 22.51
C ALA A 87 11.05 7.84 22.75
N GLN A 88 11.76 7.40 21.69
CA GLN A 88 13.19 7.13 21.76
C GLN A 88 13.99 8.40 22.09
N ARG A 89 13.72 9.52 21.41
CA ARG A 89 14.40 10.80 21.65
C ARG A 89 14.15 11.31 23.07
N ALA A 90 12.90 11.26 23.54
CA ALA A 90 12.53 11.70 24.88
C ALA A 90 13.25 10.86 25.95
N THR A 91 13.27 9.54 25.76
CA THR A 91 13.99 8.61 26.63
C THR A 91 15.48 8.96 26.64
N GLN A 92 16.14 9.07 25.48
CA GLN A 92 17.57 9.42 25.40
C GLN A 92 17.91 10.72 26.13
N ARG A 93 17.08 11.77 26.01
CA ARG A 93 17.27 13.03 26.76
C ARG A 93 17.22 12.80 28.26
N LEU A 94 16.29 11.97 28.73
CA LEU A 94 16.07 11.65 30.14
C LEU A 94 17.30 10.96 30.77
N TRP A 95 17.99 10.09 30.02
CA TRP A 95 19.18 9.37 30.48
C TRP A 95 20.51 10.11 30.19
N SER A 96 20.45 11.24 29.48
CA SER A 96 21.62 12.11 29.23
C SER A 96 21.76 13.27 30.22
N GLN A 97 20.83 13.36 31.18
CA GLN A 97 20.94 14.18 32.40
C GLN A 97 21.37 13.29 33.57
#